data_AF-A0A383DKA9-F1
#
_entry.id   AF-A0A383DKA9-F1
#
_cell.length_a   1.000
_cell.length_b   1.000
_cell.length_c   1.000
_cell.angle_alpha   90.00
_cell.angle_beta   90.00
_cell.angle_gamma   90.00
#
_symmetry.space_group_name_H-M   'P 1'
#
loop_
_entity.id
_entity.type
_entity.pdbx_description
1 polymer ?
#
loop_
_entity_poly.entity_id
_entity_poly.type
_entity_poly.pdbx_seq_one_letter_code
_entity_poly.pdbx_strand_id
1 'polypeptide(L)' 'MTEFFLFMLAAIFSLIGIKLITLRSGNHDADFFLKIIGLILFIPSLYIILETLKIIK' A
#
# COMPACT_ATOMS: atom_id res chain seq x y z
N MET A 1 -20.06 -8.89 3.81
CA MET A 1 -19.71 -7.78 4.74
C MET A 1 -18.22 -7.76 5.03
N THR A 2 -17.63 -8.86 5.50
CA THR A 2 -16.19 -8.94 5.82
C THR A 2 -15.27 -8.59 4.64
N GLU A 3 -15.56 -9.08 3.44
CA GLU A 3 -14.80 -8.78 2.22
C GLU A 3 -14.79 -7.28 1.89
N PHE A 4 -15.90 -6.60 2.11
CA PHE A 4 -16.00 -5.15 1.90
C PHE A 4 -15.14 -4.36 2.90
N PHE A 5 -15.09 -4.79 4.16
CA PHE A 5 -14.20 -4.18 5.16
C PHE A 5 -12.73 -4.42 4.84
N LEU A 6 -12.36 -5.64 4.43
CA LEU A 6 -10.99 -5.97 4.01
C LEU A 6 -10.58 -5.17 2.78
N PHE A 7 -11.48 -4.99 1.82
CA PHE A 7 -11.26 -4.13 0.66
C PHE A 7 -11.01 -2.67 1.06
N MET A 8 -11.86 -2.09 1.91
CA MET A 8 -11.68 -0.73 2.41
C MET A 8 -10.34 -0.57 3.15
N LEU A 9 -10.00 -1.52 4.00
CA LEU A 9 -8.75 -1.50 4.76
C LEU A 9 -7.54 -1.58 3.83
N ALA A 10 -7.58 -2.48 2.84
CA ALA A 10 -6.55 -2.61 1.83
C ALA A 10 -6.42 -1.34 0.98
N ALA A 11 -7.53 -0.71 0.59
CA ALA A 11 -7.53 0.57 -0.13
C ALA A 11 -6.84 1.67 0.67
N ILE A 12 -7.13 1.79 1.97
CA ILE A 12 -6.48 2.77 2.86
C ILE A 12 -4.97 2.49 2.97
N PHE A 13 -4.57 1.23 3.20
CA PHE A 13 -3.16 0.88 3.28
C PHE A 13 -2.41 1.08 1.97
N SER A 14 -3.06 0.86 0.83
CA SER A 14 -2.50 1.12 -0.50
C SER A 14 -2.22 2.62 -0.69
N LEU A 15 -3.17 3.50 -0.31
CA LEU A 15 -2.97 4.95 -0.36
C LEU A 15 -1.84 5.42 0.57
N ILE A 16 -1.76 4.88 1.78
CA ILE A 16 -0.68 5.17 2.73
C ILE A 16 0.67 4.69 2.17
N GLY A 17 0.72 3.49 1.60
CA GLY A 17 1.90 2.92 0.96
C GLY A 17 2.42 3.81 -0.17
N ILE A 18 1.54 4.26 -1.08
CA ILE A 18 1.89 5.20 -2.16
C ILE A 18 2.46 6.50 -1.59
N LYS A 19 1.82 7.05 -0.55
CA LYS A 19 2.30 8.28 0.10
C LYS A 19 3.69 8.11 0.69
N LEU A 20 3.98 6.97 1.32
CA LEU A 20 5.31 6.67 1.88
C LEU A 20 6.37 6.51 0.79
N ILE A 21 6.03 5.88 -0.35
CA ILE A 21 6.95 5.72 -1.49
C ILE A 21 7.28 7.07 -2.15
N THR A 22 6.31 7.98 -2.20
CA THR A 22 6.42 9.28 -2.86
C THR A 22 6.91 10.39 -1.93
N LEU A 23 6.95 10.16 -0.61
CA LEU A 23 7.44 11.13 0.35
C LEU A 23 8.93 11.42 0.09
N ARG A 24 9.27 12.71 0.08
CA ARG A 24 10.65 13.18 -0.02
C ARG A 24 10.92 14.17 1.10
N SER A 25 11.75 13.76 2.06
CA SER A 25 12.14 14.58 3.21
C SER A 25 13.44 15.35 2.96
N GLY A 26 14.19 15.01 1.90
CA GLY A 26 15.50 15.58 1.61
C GLY A 26 16.65 14.85 2.31
N ASN A 27 16.35 13.97 3.26
CA ASN A 27 17.31 13.03 3.83
C ASN A 27 17.24 11.71 3.04
N HIS A 28 18.36 11.35 2.39
CA HIS A 28 18.44 10.16 1.53
C HIS A 28 18.13 8.86 2.28
N ASP A 29 18.66 8.69 3.49
CA ASP A 29 18.52 7.45 4.26
C ASP A 29 17.09 7.26 4.75
N ALA A 30 16.48 8.36 5.23
CA ALA A 30 15.08 8.35 5.65
C ALA A 30 14.14 8.09 4.47
N ASP A 31 14.39 8.72 3.32
CA ASP A 31 13.59 8.53 2.11
C ASP A 31 13.72 7.09 1.59
N PHE A 32 14.90 6.49 1.67
CA PHE A 32 15.11 5.08 1.31
C PHE A 32 14.35 4.13 2.23
N PHE A 33 14.42 4.35 3.54
CA PHE A 33 13.71 3.55 4.54
C PHE A 33 12.19 3.65 4.38
N LEU A 34 11.67 4.87 4.19
CA LEU A 34 10.24 5.11 3.97
C LEU A 34 9.73 4.45 2.68
N LYS A 35 10.54 4.42 1.62
CA LYS A 35 10.20 3.69 0.39
C LYS A 35 10.11 2.19 0.60
N ILE A 36 11.01 1.60 1.39
CA ILE A 36 10.97 0.16 1.71
C ILE A 36 9.70 -0.16 2.49
N ILE A 37 9.40 0.60 3.55
CA ILE A 37 8.16 0.41 4.33
C ILE A 37 6.93 0.60 3.43
N GLY A 38 6.94 1.64 2.61
CA GLY A 38 5.87 1.93 1.67
C GLY A 38 5.63 0.78 0.69
N LEU A 39 6.69 0.16 0.14
CA LEU A 39 6.58 -1.01 -0.73
C LEU A 39 6.06 -2.25 0.01
N ILE A 40 6.57 -2.52 1.22
CA ILE A 40 6.12 -3.65 2.05
C ILE A 40 4.62 -3.50 2.38
N LEU A 41 4.12 -2.28 2.56
CA LEU A 41 2.71 -2.02 2.80
C LEU A 41 1.88 -2.04 1.51
N PHE A 42 2.40 -1.45 0.43
CA PHE A 42 1.68 -1.25 -0.83
C PHE A 42 1.47 -2.55 -1.61
N ILE A 43 2.49 -3.39 -1.73
CA ILE A 43 2.39 -4.63 -2.53
C ILE A 43 1.28 -5.58 -2.03
N PRO A 44 1.23 -5.98 -0.75
CA PRO A 44 0.20 -6.89 -0.27
C PRO A 44 -1.20 -6.22 -0.26
N SER A 45 -1.28 -4.94 0.07
CA SER A 45 -2.57 -4.23 0.02
C SER A 45 -3.11 -4.11 -1.41
N LEU A 46 -2.25 -3.86 -2.40
CA LEU A 46 -2.63 -3.87 -3.80
C LEU A 46 -3.09 -5.25 -4.26
N TYR A 47 -2.41 -6.32 -3.84
CA TYR A 47 -2.81 -7.70 -4.14
C TYR A 47 -4.24 -7.99 -3.65
N ILE A 48 -4.54 -7.66 -2.38
CA ILE A 48 -5.88 -7.85 -1.79
C ILE A 48 -6.95 -7.05 -2.55
N ILE A 49 -6.64 -5.81 -2.93
CA ILE A 49 -7.58 -4.98 -3.73
C ILE A 49 -7.89 -5.67 -5.05
N LEU A 50 -6.86 -6.12 -5.77
CA LEU A 50 -7.02 -6.71 -7.09
C LEU A 50 -7.70 -8.09 -7.05
N GLU A 51 -7.41 -8.90 -6.03
CA GLU A 51 -8.11 -10.16 -5.74
C GLU A 51 -9.59 -9.91 -5.45
N THR A 52 -9.88 -8.93 -4.59
CA THR A 52 -11.27 -8.59 -4.22
C THR A 52 -12.07 -8.04 -5.41
N LEU A 53 -11.41 -7.32 -6.33
CA LEU A 53 -12.00 -6.85 -7.58
C LEU A 53 -12.10 -7.94 -8.65
N LYS A 54 -11.62 -9.17 -8.39
CA LYS A 54 -11.54 -10.29 -9.34
C LYS A 54 -10.74 -9.96 -10.61
N ILE A 55 -9.78 -9.03 -10.50
CA ILE A 55 -8.85 -8.69 -11.60
C ILE A 55 -7.76 -9.75 -11.70
N ILE A 56 -7.29 -10.23 -10.55
CA ILE A 56 -6.42 -11.40 -10.42
C ILE A 56 -7.13 -12.48 -9.61
N LYS A 57 -6.69 -13.72 -9.82
CA LYS A 57 -7.30 -14.93 -9.29
C LYS A 57 -6.77 -15.29 -7.91
#